data_AF-A0A229R7X0-F1
#
_entry.id   AF-A0A229R7X0-F1
#
_cell.length_a   1.000
_cell.length_b   1.000
_cell.length_c   1.000
_cell.angle_alpha   90.00
_cell.angle_beta   90.00
_cell.angle_gamma   90.00
#
_symmetry.space_group_name_H-M   'P 1'
#
loop_
_entity.id
_entity.type
_entity.pdbx_description
1 polymer ?
#
loop_
_entity_poly.entity_id
_entity_poly.type
_entity_poly.pdbx_seq_one_letter_code
_entity_poly.pdbx_strand_id
1 'polypeptide(L)'
;EAVAGANRTRDQRIIAQNEAATAAAQRKIAEAERVNAAKARQRADQQAALARSMRGEAERQQGVAQGAKERAQAQEGIARNADETARFHEGKAREARDKAYAAEQAKQSTAARSWARDAQAQAALGTPQEGIAREAANAARTEANTARDAATAARTASNTATGAAANAR
;
A
#
# COMPACT_ATOMS: atom_id res chain seq x y z
N GLU A 1 45.00 76.41 -23.14
CA GLU A 1 43.79 76.06 -22.34
C GLU A 1 42.77 75.20 -23.12
N ALA A 2 42.47 75.49 -24.39
CA ALA A 2 41.49 74.72 -25.19
C ALA A 2 41.79 73.20 -25.34
N VAL A 3 43.06 72.81 -25.51
CA VAL A 3 43.47 71.38 -25.62
C VAL A 3 43.23 70.60 -24.32
N ALA A 4 43.45 71.25 -23.17
CA ALA A 4 43.22 70.63 -21.86
C ALA A 4 41.72 70.41 -21.58
N GLY A 5 40.85 71.31 -22.05
CA GLY A 5 39.40 71.13 -21.99
C GLY A 5 38.91 69.99 -22.89
N ALA A 6 39.43 69.91 -24.12
CA ALA A 6 39.09 68.83 -25.06
C ALA A 6 39.47 67.43 -24.55
N ASN A 7 40.64 67.30 -23.90
CA ASN A 7 41.08 66.04 -23.30
C ASN A 7 40.18 65.61 -22.13
N ARG A 8 39.79 66.53 -21.23
CA ARG A 8 38.85 66.20 -20.14
C ARG A 8 37.49 65.71 -20.65
N THR A 9 36.95 66.35 -21.70
CA THR A 9 35.68 65.92 -22.31
C THR A 9 35.80 64.55 -22.97
N ARG A 10 36.96 64.22 -23.56
CA ARG A 10 37.23 62.89 -24.11
C ARG A 10 37.29 61.83 -23.00
N ASP A 11 37.98 62.11 -21.91
CA ASP A 11 38.11 61.19 -20.78
C ASP A 11 36.75 60.93 -20.10
N GLN A 12 35.96 61.98 -19.87
CA GLN A 12 34.59 61.84 -19.35
C GLN A 12 33.69 61.00 -20.25
N ARG A 13 33.82 61.13 -21.58
CA ARG A 13 33.06 60.32 -22.54
C ARG A 13 33.45 58.85 -22.47
N ILE A 14 34.74 58.55 -22.33
CA ILE A 14 35.24 57.18 -22.18
C ILE A 14 34.71 56.56 -20.88
N ILE A 15 34.74 57.30 -19.78
CA ILE A 15 34.19 56.87 -18.49
C ILE A 15 32.68 56.56 -18.63
N ALA A 16 31.91 57.49 -19.20
CA ALA A 16 30.46 57.30 -19.40
C ALA A 16 30.14 56.11 -20.33
N GLN A 17 30.95 55.88 -21.37
CA GLN A 17 30.81 54.71 -22.25
C GLN A 17 31.10 53.40 -21.52
N ASN A 18 32.15 53.37 -20.68
CA ASN A 18 32.48 52.20 -19.87
C ASN A 18 31.38 51.91 -18.84
N GLU A 19 30.86 52.93 -18.16
CA GLU A 19 29.75 52.80 -17.22
C GLU A 19 28.48 52.29 -17.90
N ALA A 20 28.16 52.81 -19.09
CA ALA A 20 27.02 52.34 -19.89
C ALA A 20 27.20 50.87 -20.33
N ALA A 21 28.42 50.47 -20.72
CA ALA A 21 28.73 49.08 -21.07
C ALA A 21 28.60 48.15 -19.86
N THR A 22 29.11 48.55 -18.68
CA THR A 22 28.95 47.80 -17.43
C THR A 22 27.47 47.68 -17.05
N ALA A 23 26.70 48.77 -17.12
CA ALA A 23 25.27 48.74 -16.84
C ALA A 23 24.50 47.82 -17.80
N ALA A 24 24.86 47.82 -19.09
CA ALA A 24 24.26 46.91 -20.08
C ALA A 24 24.61 45.43 -19.79
N ALA A 25 25.85 45.15 -19.39
CA ALA A 25 26.26 43.80 -18.99
C ALA A 25 25.52 43.32 -17.73
N GLN A 26 25.38 44.18 -16.72
CA GLN A 26 24.63 43.88 -15.50
C GLN A 26 23.14 43.61 -15.77
N ARG A 27 22.52 44.36 -16.69
CA ARG A 27 21.14 44.11 -17.11
C ARG A 27 20.99 42.73 -17.76
N LYS A 28 21.93 42.32 -18.61
CA LYS A 28 21.92 40.99 -19.23
C LYS A 28 22.06 39.87 -18.20
N ILE A 29 22.92 40.04 -17.20
CA ILE A 29 23.07 39.08 -16.09
C ILE A 29 21.78 38.98 -15.28
N ALA A 30 21.21 40.12 -14.88
CA ALA A 30 19.96 40.16 -14.13
C ALA A 30 18.79 39.51 -14.91
N GLU A 31 18.71 39.73 -16.22
CA GLU A 31 17.70 39.09 -17.06
C GLU A 31 17.89 37.57 -17.14
N ALA A 32 19.14 37.10 -17.33
CA ALA A 32 19.47 35.68 -17.33
C ALA A 32 19.14 35.02 -15.96
N GLU A 33 19.43 35.69 -14.85
CA GLU A 33 19.07 35.23 -13.51
C GLU A 33 17.56 35.15 -13.32
N ARG A 34 16.79 36.14 -13.81
CA ARG A 34 15.32 36.09 -13.76
C ARG A 34 14.75 34.92 -14.55
N VAL A 35 15.29 34.64 -15.73
CA VAL A 35 14.89 33.47 -16.54
C VAL A 35 15.23 32.16 -15.81
N ASN A 36 16.42 32.07 -15.23
CA ASN A 36 16.83 30.87 -14.48
C ASN A 36 15.97 30.66 -13.23
N ALA A 37 15.66 31.73 -12.49
CA ALA A 37 14.75 31.67 -11.34
C ALA A 37 13.33 31.25 -11.76
N ALA A 38 12.81 31.74 -12.89
CA ALA A 38 11.51 31.33 -13.41
C ALA A 38 11.49 29.83 -13.78
N LYS A 39 12.55 29.34 -14.44
CA LYS A 39 12.70 27.90 -14.76
C LYS A 39 12.80 27.04 -13.49
N ALA A 40 13.52 27.51 -12.47
CA ALA A 40 13.63 26.83 -11.19
C ALA A 40 12.26 26.73 -10.49
N ARG A 41 11.49 27.83 -10.44
CA ARG A 41 10.12 27.82 -9.89
C ARG A 41 9.21 26.86 -10.65
N GLN A 42 9.26 26.86 -11.98
CA GLN A 42 8.46 25.94 -12.79
C GLN A 42 8.79 24.47 -12.48
N ARG A 43 10.07 24.12 -12.31
CA ARG A 43 10.47 22.76 -11.91
C ARG A 43 9.99 22.42 -10.50
N ALA A 44 10.11 23.35 -9.55
CA ALA A 44 9.62 23.17 -8.19
C ALA A 44 8.10 22.93 -8.16
N ASP A 45 7.33 23.67 -8.95
CA ASP A 45 5.88 23.51 -9.06
C ASP A 45 5.50 22.13 -9.62
N GLN A 46 6.22 21.66 -10.64
CA GLN A 46 6.05 20.31 -11.19
C GLN A 46 6.33 19.22 -10.15
N GLN A 47 7.42 19.36 -9.40
CA GLN A 47 7.78 18.42 -8.34
C GLN A 47 6.77 18.45 -7.18
N ALA A 48 6.27 19.63 -6.80
CA ALA A 48 5.23 19.77 -5.80
C ALA A 48 3.91 19.12 -6.25
N ALA A 49 3.54 19.26 -7.53
CA ALA A 49 2.37 18.61 -8.10
C ALA A 49 2.51 17.08 -8.09
N LEU A 50 3.68 16.56 -8.49
CA LEU A 50 3.98 15.13 -8.41
C LEU A 50 3.89 14.63 -6.96
N ALA A 51 4.47 15.35 -6.01
CA ALA A 51 4.42 14.99 -4.60
C ALA A 51 2.99 14.94 -4.03
N ARG A 52 2.10 15.82 -4.47
CA ARG A 52 0.67 15.79 -4.10
C ARG A 52 -0.03 14.58 -4.72
N SER A 53 0.18 14.33 -6.00
CA SER A 53 -0.40 13.18 -6.71
C SER A 53 -0.01 11.85 -6.04
N MET A 54 1.28 11.67 -5.76
CA MET A 54 1.79 10.44 -5.15
C MET A 54 1.32 10.25 -3.71
N ARG A 55 1.05 11.32 -2.95
CA ARG A 55 0.38 11.22 -1.64
C ARG A 55 -1.05 10.69 -1.77
N GLY A 56 -1.82 11.21 -2.73
CA GLY A 56 -3.18 10.73 -2.99
C GLY A 56 -3.19 9.26 -3.44
N GLU A 57 -2.20 8.82 -4.22
CA GLU A 57 -2.03 7.40 -4.55
C GLU A 57 -1.74 6.56 -3.29
N ALA A 58 -0.83 7.02 -2.43
CA ALA A 58 -0.50 6.31 -1.19
C ALA A 58 -1.72 6.13 -0.28
N GLU A 59 -2.52 7.18 -0.10
CA GLU A 59 -3.76 7.14 0.69
C GLU A 59 -4.79 6.17 0.10
N ARG A 60 -4.96 6.17 -1.23
CA ARG A 60 -5.85 5.22 -1.92
C ARG A 60 -5.41 3.78 -1.66
N GLN A 61 -4.12 3.50 -1.81
CA GLN A 61 -3.56 2.17 -1.59
C GLN A 61 -3.66 1.74 -0.12
N GLN A 62 -3.54 2.66 0.83
CA GLN A 62 -3.82 2.38 2.24
C GLN A 62 -5.28 1.97 2.47
N GLY A 63 -6.24 2.65 1.81
CA GLY A 63 -7.65 2.27 1.86
C GLY A 63 -7.91 0.86 1.33
N VAL A 64 -7.29 0.51 0.19
CA VAL A 64 -7.37 -0.86 -0.37
C VAL A 64 -6.78 -1.87 0.62
N ALA A 65 -5.61 -1.59 1.19
CA ALA A 65 -4.97 -2.46 2.16
C ALA A 65 -5.82 -2.69 3.41
N GLN A 66 -6.46 -1.63 3.91
CA GLN A 66 -7.33 -1.70 5.08
C GLN A 66 -8.58 -2.53 4.80
N GLY A 67 -9.26 -2.28 3.68
CA GLY A 67 -10.45 -3.06 3.30
C GLY A 67 -10.13 -4.54 3.08
N ALA A 68 -8.96 -4.86 2.51
CA ALA A 68 -8.50 -6.24 2.36
C ALA A 68 -8.22 -6.91 3.71
N LYS A 69 -7.64 -6.21 4.69
CA LYS A 69 -7.47 -6.75 6.05
C LYS A 69 -8.80 -7.08 6.72
N GLU A 70 -9.79 -6.21 6.60
CA GLU A 70 -11.12 -6.44 7.19
C GLU A 70 -11.80 -7.67 6.58
N ARG A 71 -11.72 -7.82 5.25
CA ARG A 71 -12.22 -9.03 4.58
C ARG A 71 -11.46 -10.28 5.00
N ALA A 72 -10.13 -10.21 5.13
CA ALA A 72 -9.33 -11.33 5.61
C ALA A 72 -9.75 -11.76 7.03
N GLN A 73 -9.95 -10.81 7.94
CA GLN A 73 -10.43 -11.08 9.30
C GLN A 73 -11.84 -11.71 9.32
N ALA A 74 -12.74 -11.25 8.46
CA ALA A 74 -14.06 -11.85 8.32
C ALA A 74 -13.97 -13.32 7.87
N GLN A 75 -13.09 -13.61 6.90
CA GLN A 75 -12.84 -14.97 6.42
C GLN A 75 -12.18 -15.85 7.48
N GLU A 76 -11.27 -15.32 8.30
CA GLU A 76 -10.70 -16.04 9.44
C GLU A 76 -11.77 -16.42 10.48
N GLY A 77 -12.75 -15.54 10.72
CA GLY A 77 -13.89 -15.83 11.59
C GLY A 77 -14.76 -16.97 11.05
N ILE A 78 -15.08 -16.94 9.75
CA ILE A 78 -15.81 -18.02 9.08
C ILE A 78 -15.02 -19.34 9.18
N ALA A 79 -13.73 -19.29 8.89
CA ALA A 79 -12.86 -20.47 8.93
C ALA A 79 -12.81 -21.09 10.33
N ARG A 80 -12.70 -20.26 11.38
CA ARG A 80 -12.69 -20.71 12.78
C ARG A 80 -14.01 -21.37 13.17
N ASN A 81 -15.14 -20.73 12.88
CA ASN A 81 -16.45 -21.27 13.23
C ASN A 81 -16.72 -22.61 12.52
N ALA A 82 -16.32 -22.72 11.25
CA ALA A 82 -16.44 -23.95 10.48
C ALA A 82 -15.53 -25.07 11.04
N ASP A 83 -14.27 -24.76 11.40
CA ASP A 83 -13.34 -25.72 12.03
C ASP A 83 -13.86 -26.21 13.40
N GLU A 84 -14.39 -25.31 14.22
CA GLU A 84 -15.01 -25.67 15.51
C GLU A 84 -16.21 -26.62 15.32
N THR A 85 -17.06 -26.34 14.33
CA THR A 85 -18.22 -27.19 14.00
C THR A 85 -17.77 -28.56 13.47
N ALA A 86 -16.74 -28.60 12.62
CA ALA A 86 -16.15 -29.85 12.12
C ALA A 86 -15.63 -30.71 13.27
N ARG A 87 -14.85 -30.12 14.19
CA ARG A 87 -14.29 -30.82 15.36
C ARG A 87 -15.38 -31.33 16.31
N PHE A 88 -16.47 -30.57 16.47
CA PHE A 88 -17.62 -31.01 17.26
C PHE A 88 -18.24 -32.29 16.68
N HIS A 89 -18.48 -32.33 15.37
CA HIS A 89 -19.00 -33.52 14.70
C HIS A 89 -18.01 -34.68 14.72
N GLU A 90 -16.70 -34.41 14.57
CA GLU A 90 -15.67 -35.43 14.73
C GLU A 90 -15.67 -36.04 16.14
N GLY A 91 -15.81 -35.21 17.18
CA GLY A 91 -15.92 -35.67 18.57
C GLY A 91 -17.11 -36.60 18.77
N LYS A 92 -18.29 -36.23 18.26
CA LYS A 92 -19.48 -37.09 18.30
C LYS A 92 -19.31 -38.39 17.52
N ALA A 93 -18.66 -38.34 16.36
CA ALA A 93 -18.36 -39.53 15.57
C ALA A 93 -17.39 -40.47 16.28
N ARG A 94 -16.42 -39.95 17.04
CA ARG A 94 -15.53 -40.74 17.90
C ARG A 94 -16.31 -41.39 19.05
N GLU A 95 -17.10 -40.61 19.78
CA GLU A 95 -17.93 -41.14 20.88
C GLU A 95 -18.88 -42.25 20.41
N ALA A 96 -19.54 -42.07 19.26
CA ALA A 96 -20.41 -43.08 18.68
C ALA A 96 -19.63 -44.35 18.27
N ARG A 97 -18.41 -44.23 17.75
CA ARG A 97 -17.54 -45.39 17.49
C ARG A 97 -17.18 -46.13 18.78
N ASP A 98 -16.80 -45.41 19.83
CA ASP A 98 -16.45 -46.02 21.12
C ASP A 98 -17.64 -46.78 21.72
N LYS A 99 -18.84 -46.21 21.64
CA LYS A 99 -20.09 -46.89 22.02
C LYS A 99 -20.39 -48.11 21.16
N ALA A 100 -20.13 -48.05 19.86
CA ALA A 100 -20.27 -49.19 18.96
C ALA A 100 -19.34 -50.33 19.38
N TYR A 101 -18.06 -50.04 19.61
CA TYR A 101 -17.09 -51.03 20.08
C TYR A 101 -17.48 -51.64 21.44
N ALA A 102 -17.94 -50.82 22.39
CA ALA A 102 -18.41 -51.32 23.68
C ALA A 102 -19.63 -52.25 23.53
N ALA A 103 -20.58 -51.90 22.65
CA ALA A 103 -21.74 -52.74 22.36
C ALA A 103 -21.36 -54.05 21.65
N GLU A 104 -20.36 -54.04 20.77
CA GLU A 104 -19.81 -55.27 20.15
C GLU A 104 -19.21 -56.20 21.20
N GLN A 105 -18.42 -55.66 22.13
CA GLN A 105 -17.84 -56.44 23.23
C GLN A 105 -18.93 -57.05 24.13
N ALA A 106 -20.03 -56.31 24.36
CA ALA A 106 -21.20 -56.79 25.07
C ALA A 106 -22.11 -57.74 24.24
N LYS A 107 -21.73 -58.08 22.99
CA LYS A 107 -22.50 -58.91 22.04
C LYS A 107 -23.89 -58.33 21.68
N GLN A 108 -24.06 -57.01 21.80
CA GLN A 108 -25.30 -56.31 21.47
C GLN A 108 -25.26 -55.80 20.01
N SER A 109 -25.41 -56.72 19.05
CA SER A 109 -25.18 -56.45 17.62
C SER A 109 -26.05 -55.34 17.02
N THR A 110 -27.32 -55.23 17.41
CA THR A 110 -28.23 -54.16 16.93
C THR A 110 -27.79 -52.79 17.44
N ALA A 111 -27.41 -52.70 18.72
CA ALA A 111 -26.93 -51.46 19.32
C ALA A 111 -25.61 -51.02 18.68
N ALA A 112 -24.66 -51.95 18.48
CA ALA A 112 -23.40 -51.68 17.78
C ALA A 112 -23.62 -51.10 16.37
N ARG A 113 -24.53 -51.70 15.59
CA ARG A 113 -24.88 -51.20 14.25
C ARG A 113 -25.52 -49.82 14.27
N SER A 114 -26.36 -49.53 15.27
CA SER A 114 -26.96 -48.20 15.43
C SER A 114 -25.88 -47.16 15.67
N TRP A 115 -25.00 -47.39 16.66
CA TRP A 115 -23.93 -46.47 16.99
C TRP A 115 -22.92 -46.29 15.84
N ALA A 116 -22.63 -47.35 15.08
CA ALA A 116 -21.79 -47.26 13.90
C ALA A 116 -22.41 -46.37 12.80
N ARG A 117 -23.74 -46.43 12.58
CA ARG A 117 -24.45 -45.54 11.65
C ARG A 117 -24.47 -44.11 12.15
N ASP A 118 -24.67 -43.90 13.45
CA ASP A 118 -24.62 -42.57 14.05
C ASP A 118 -23.23 -41.94 13.89
N ALA A 119 -22.16 -42.72 14.05
CA ALA A 119 -20.80 -42.26 13.79
C ALA A 119 -20.60 -41.82 12.34
N GLN A 120 -21.10 -42.60 11.38
CA GLN A 120 -21.05 -42.25 9.95
C GLN A 120 -21.84 -40.98 9.65
N ALA A 121 -23.03 -40.83 10.23
CA ALA A 121 -23.85 -39.63 10.06
C ALA A 121 -23.15 -38.38 10.62
N GLN A 122 -22.53 -38.46 11.80
CA GLN A 122 -21.77 -37.35 12.37
C GLN A 122 -20.54 -36.99 11.52
N ALA A 123 -19.80 -37.98 11.03
CA ALA A 123 -18.68 -37.74 10.13
C ALA A 123 -19.13 -37.02 8.83
N ALA A 124 -20.25 -37.44 8.25
CA ALA A 124 -20.81 -36.81 7.06
C ALA A 124 -21.25 -35.35 7.29
N LEU A 125 -21.69 -35.00 8.51
CA LEU A 125 -22.02 -33.62 8.86
C LEU A 125 -20.77 -32.73 9.05
N GLY A 126 -19.64 -33.32 9.46
CA GLY A 126 -18.37 -32.61 9.64
C GLY A 126 -17.64 -32.28 8.33
N THR A 127 -17.68 -33.17 7.34
CA THR A 127 -16.93 -33.01 6.08
C THR A 127 -17.22 -31.70 5.32
N PRO A 128 -18.48 -31.24 5.17
CA PRO A 128 -18.77 -29.95 4.55
C PRO A 128 -18.15 -28.77 5.30
N GLN A 129 -18.08 -28.84 6.64
CA GLN A 129 -17.53 -27.77 7.47
C GLN A 129 -16.01 -27.64 7.29
N GLU A 130 -15.30 -28.77 7.16
CA GLU A 130 -13.87 -28.75 6.80
C GLU A 130 -13.62 -28.09 5.44
N GLY A 131 -14.53 -28.32 4.48
CA GLY A 131 -14.50 -27.66 3.17
C GLY A 131 -14.63 -26.15 3.28
N ILE A 132 -15.66 -25.67 4.01
CA ILE A 132 -15.90 -24.24 4.26
C ILE A 132 -14.69 -23.61 4.97
N ALA A 133 -14.15 -24.28 6.00
CA ALA A 133 -13.00 -23.78 6.73
C ALA A 133 -11.78 -23.58 5.82
N ARG A 134 -11.52 -24.54 4.93
CA ARG A 134 -10.40 -24.48 3.97
C ARG A 134 -10.59 -23.38 2.94
N GLU A 135 -11.79 -23.24 2.39
CA GLU A 135 -12.10 -22.21 1.40
C GLU A 135 -11.96 -20.81 2.00
N ALA A 136 -12.54 -20.58 3.19
CA ALA A 136 -12.43 -19.31 3.91
C ALA A 136 -10.96 -19.00 4.27
N ALA A 137 -10.18 -19.99 4.70
CA ALA A 137 -8.75 -19.79 4.95
C ALA A 137 -7.96 -19.41 3.68
N ASN A 138 -8.30 -20.00 2.52
CA ASN A 138 -7.69 -19.62 1.25
C ASN A 138 -8.09 -18.19 0.83
N ALA A 139 -9.36 -17.82 1.00
CA ALA A 139 -9.84 -16.47 0.74
C ALA A 139 -9.12 -15.44 1.64
N ALA A 140 -8.96 -15.74 2.93
CA ALA A 140 -8.20 -14.90 3.87
C ALA A 140 -6.75 -14.68 3.42
N ARG A 141 -6.07 -15.73 2.93
CA ARG A 141 -4.70 -15.61 2.40
C ARG A 141 -4.64 -14.73 1.15
N THR A 142 -5.60 -14.87 0.24
CA THR A 142 -5.68 -14.01 -0.95
C THR A 142 -5.83 -12.54 -0.56
N GLU A 143 -6.76 -12.23 0.34
CA GLU A 143 -6.96 -10.87 0.83
C GLU A 143 -5.74 -10.32 1.58
N ALA A 144 -5.06 -11.16 2.37
CA ALA A 144 -3.81 -10.77 3.02
C ALA A 144 -2.70 -10.43 2.01
N ASN A 145 -2.63 -11.13 0.87
CA ASN A 145 -1.70 -10.80 -0.21
C ASN A 145 -2.08 -9.47 -0.88
N THR A 146 -3.36 -9.26 -1.19
CA THR A 146 -3.85 -7.97 -1.70
C THR A 146 -3.49 -6.81 -0.77
N ALA A 147 -3.67 -7.01 0.55
CA ALA A 147 -3.28 -6.01 1.54
C ALA A 147 -1.78 -5.71 1.55
N ARG A 148 -0.94 -6.73 1.38
CA ARG A 148 0.52 -6.60 1.32
C ARG A 148 0.97 -5.84 0.08
N ASP A 149 0.38 -6.14 -1.07
CA ASP A 149 0.71 -5.51 -2.34
C ASP A 149 0.33 -4.03 -2.33
N ALA A 150 -0.88 -3.72 -1.85
CA ALA A 150 -1.34 -2.35 -1.68
C ALA A 150 -0.47 -1.57 -0.68
N ALA A 151 -0.08 -2.18 0.45
CA ALA A 151 0.84 -1.55 1.40
C ALA A 151 2.22 -1.25 0.79
N THR A 152 2.72 -2.13 -0.07
CA THR A 152 3.98 -1.93 -0.80
C THR A 152 3.86 -0.79 -1.79
N ALA A 153 2.78 -0.75 -2.58
CA ALA A 153 2.50 0.33 -3.51
C ALA A 153 2.39 1.69 -2.77
N ALA A 154 1.71 1.72 -1.63
CA ALA A 154 1.59 2.92 -0.80
C ALA A 154 2.95 3.46 -0.32
N ARG A 155 3.86 2.56 0.09
CA ARG A 155 5.22 2.94 0.48
C ARG A 155 6.02 3.51 -0.68
N THR A 156 5.99 2.85 -1.83
CA THR A 156 6.66 3.35 -3.04
C THR A 156 6.16 4.74 -3.41
N ALA A 157 4.84 4.92 -3.43
CA ALA A 157 4.23 6.22 -3.69
C ALA A 157 4.67 7.28 -2.68
N SER A 158 4.70 6.94 -1.39
CA SER A 158 5.17 7.85 -0.33
C SER A 158 6.64 8.24 -0.48
N ASN A 159 7.50 7.30 -0.87
CA ASN A 159 8.92 7.57 -1.13
C ASN A 159 9.10 8.51 -2.33
N THR A 160 8.37 8.26 -3.43
CA THR A 160 8.36 9.17 -4.59
C THR A 160 7.86 10.55 -4.20
N ALA A 161 6.79 10.64 -3.41
CA ALA A 161 6.26 11.90 -2.93
C ALA A 161 7.29 12.69 -2.09
N THR A 162 8.02 11.98 -1.24
CA THR A 162 9.05 12.56 -0.36
C THR A 162 10.23 13.07 -1.19
N GLY A 163 10.72 12.29 -2.15
CA GLY A 163 11.78 12.71 -3.06
C GLY A 163 11.39 13.92 -3.91
N ALA A 164 10.18 13.92 -4.47
CA ALA A 164 9.65 15.05 -5.22
C ALA A 164 9.49 16.30 -4.33
N ALA A 165 8.99 16.15 -3.10
CA ALA A 165 8.86 17.25 -2.15
C ALA A 165 10.23 17.83 -1.74
N ALA A 166 11.27 17.01 -1.63
CA ALA A 166 12.63 17.47 -1.37
C ALA A 166 13.20 18.27 -2.56
N ASN A 167 12.96 17.81 -3.79
CA ASN A 167 13.40 18.50 -5.02
C ASN A 167 12.61 19.78 -5.34
N ALA A 168 11.48 20.01 -4.66
CA ALA A 168 10.66 21.20 -4.82
C ALA A 168 11.06 22.36 -3.88
N ARG A 169 11.98 22.13 -2.95
CA ARG A 169 12.50 23.12 -1.99
C ARG A 169 13.79 23.73 -2.50
#